data_AF-A0A2W5THV3-F1
#
_entry.id   AF-A0A2W5THV3-F1
#
_cell.length_a   1.000
_cell.length_b   1.000
_cell.length_c   1.000
_cell.angle_alpha   90.00
_cell.angle_beta   90.00
_cell.angle_gamma   90.00
#
_symmetry.space_group_name_H-M   'P 1'
#
loop_
_entity.id
_entity.type
_entity.pdbx_description
1 polymer ?
#
loop_
_entity_poly.entity_id
_entity_poly.type
_entity_poly.pdbx_seq_one_letter_code
_entity_poly.pdbx_strand_id
1 'polypeptide(L)'
;MDTIADNPGWSKVDLFTANDIRRMIDVEFVSELAIAILHGPQNKKDSLEEWYQTYEESFPQRADVEKAFARTLELVDEILPTASGLRWTKKSDFYTLFCVLNKLPSAGSLSAAAKESLGKALREFAAEVDAVLDGALPTSEEVALYVHGVQRAASDRGNRRKREENLIDYLKAHQLWT
;
A
#
# COMPACT_ATOMS: atom_id res chain seq x y z
N MET A 1 -6.41 14.23 9.41
CA MET A 1 -5.75 13.46 8.33
C MET A 1 -4.80 14.33 7.52
N ASP A 2 -5.10 15.63 7.36
CA ASP A 2 -4.25 16.63 6.68
C ASP A 2 -2.77 16.57 7.10
N THR A 3 -2.47 16.53 8.40
CA THR A 3 -1.08 16.40 8.90
C THR A 3 -0.34 15.15 8.39
N ILE A 4 -1.06 14.05 8.16
CA ILE A 4 -0.48 12.83 7.58
C ILE A 4 -0.34 12.98 6.06
N ALA A 5 -1.30 13.63 5.39
CA ALA A 5 -1.24 13.90 3.95
C ALA A 5 -0.10 14.87 3.58
N ASP A 6 0.23 15.81 4.47
CA ASP A 6 1.35 16.75 4.32
C ASP A 6 2.73 16.10 4.56
N ASN A 7 2.79 14.79 4.89
CA ASN A 7 4.05 14.12 5.16
C ASN A 7 4.95 14.11 3.90
N PRO A 8 6.20 14.61 3.97
CA PRO A 8 7.08 14.69 2.81
C PRO A 8 7.42 13.32 2.19
N GLY A 9 7.25 12.21 2.92
CA GLY A 9 7.44 10.86 2.42
C GLY A 9 6.57 10.52 1.19
N TRP A 10 5.39 11.12 1.06
CA TRP A 10 4.51 10.91 -0.11
C TRP A 10 5.14 11.37 -1.42
N SER A 11 5.91 12.46 -1.37
CA SER A 11 6.58 13.01 -2.55
C SER A 11 7.65 12.07 -3.13
N LYS A 12 8.23 11.20 -2.29
CA LYS A 12 9.25 10.23 -2.70
C LYS A 12 8.68 9.05 -3.48
N VAL A 13 7.39 8.77 -3.31
CA VAL A 13 6.69 7.66 -3.97
C VAL A 13 6.01 8.12 -5.27
N ASP A 14 5.95 9.43 -5.55
CA ASP A 14 5.26 10.00 -6.72
C ASP A 14 3.79 9.55 -6.84
N LEU A 15 3.09 9.51 -5.69
CA LEU A 15 1.73 8.97 -5.59
C LEU A 15 0.65 10.00 -5.95
N PHE A 16 0.91 11.28 -5.66
CA PHE A 16 -0.04 12.37 -5.79
C PHE A 16 0.49 13.47 -6.70
N THR A 17 -0.32 13.83 -7.68
CA THR A 17 -0.05 15.00 -8.52
C THR A 17 -0.50 16.28 -7.83
N ALA A 18 -0.02 17.45 -8.29
CA ALA A 18 -0.51 18.74 -7.79
C ALA A 18 -2.04 18.91 -7.96
N ASN A 19 -2.64 18.24 -8.96
CA ASN A 19 -4.08 18.23 -9.16
C ASN A 19 -4.80 17.31 -8.17
N ASP A 20 -4.18 16.22 -7.74
CA ASP A 20 -4.74 15.35 -6.68
C ASP A 20 -4.86 16.12 -5.36
N ILE A 21 -3.79 16.83 -4.98
CA ILE A 21 -3.73 17.67 -3.77
C ILE A 21 -4.81 18.76 -3.83
N ARG A 22 -4.93 19.47 -4.96
CA ARG A 22 -5.97 20.51 -5.13
C ARG A 22 -7.39 19.97 -4.96
N ARG A 23 -7.61 18.69 -5.29
CA ARG A 23 -8.90 18.02 -5.21
C ARG A 23 -9.08 17.22 -3.91
N MET A 24 -8.16 17.35 -2.95
CA MET A 24 -8.16 16.64 -1.66
C MET A 24 -8.13 15.11 -1.81
N ILE A 25 -7.63 14.60 -2.94
CA ILE A 25 -7.57 13.16 -3.22
C ILE A 25 -6.51 12.48 -2.36
N ASP A 26 -5.44 13.20 -2.03
CA ASP A 26 -4.41 12.80 -1.09
C ASP A 26 -4.96 12.61 0.33
N VAL A 27 -5.74 13.59 0.82
CA VAL A 27 -6.40 13.50 2.13
C VAL A 27 -7.39 12.35 2.16
N GLU A 28 -8.23 12.18 1.13
CA GLU A 28 -9.15 11.05 1.01
C GLU A 28 -8.40 9.72 1.04
N PHE A 29 -7.33 9.58 0.25
CA PHE A 29 -6.56 8.35 0.17
C PHE A 29 -5.85 8.01 1.49
N VAL A 30 -5.31 9.01 2.19
CA VAL A 30 -4.72 8.85 3.52
C VAL A 30 -5.78 8.40 4.53
N SER A 31 -6.99 8.95 4.47
CA SER A 31 -8.11 8.47 5.28
C SER A 31 -8.45 7.00 4.98
N GLU A 32 -8.47 6.60 3.71
CA GLU A 32 -8.69 5.20 3.33
C GLU A 32 -7.63 4.26 3.93
N LEU A 33 -6.35 4.65 3.88
CA LEU A 33 -5.26 3.89 4.47
C LEU A 33 -5.36 3.81 6.00
N ALA A 34 -5.70 4.91 6.67
CA ALA A 34 -5.89 4.93 8.12
C ALA A 34 -7.03 3.99 8.55
N ILE A 35 -8.16 4.04 7.85
CA ILE A 35 -9.27 3.12 8.06
C ILE A 35 -8.83 1.67 7.81
N ALA A 36 -8.03 1.42 6.76
CA ALA A 36 -7.52 0.10 6.46
C ALA A 36 -6.62 -0.47 7.56
N ILE A 37 -5.78 0.36 8.18
CA ILE A 37 -4.93 -0.04 9.31
C ILE A 37 -5.79 -0.43 10.52
N LEU A 38 -6.85 0.34 10.79
CA LEU A 38 -7.67 0.16 11.98
C LEU A 38 -8.69 -0.99 11.84
N HIS A 39 -9.30 -1.13 10.66
CA HIS A 39 -10.48 -1.97 10.43
C HIS A 39 -10.31 -2.98 9.29
N GLY A 40 -9.13 -3.03 8.68
CA GLY A 40 -8.86 -3.83 7.48
C GLY A 40 -9.48 -3.24 6.21
N PRO A 41 -9.31 -3.90 5.05
CA PRO A 41 -9.76 -3.37 3.77
C PRO A 41 -11.26 -3.10 3.71
N GLN A 42 -11.62 -1.93 3.19
CA GLN A 42 -13.00 -1.47 2.98
C GLN A 42 -13.29 -1.18 1.49
N ASN A 43 -14.57 -1.07 1.14
CA ASN A 43 -15.00 -0.52 -0.16
C ASN A 43 -14.84 1.00 -0.14
N LYS A 44 -14.19 1.57 -1.15
CA LYS A 44 -13.96 3.03 -1.23
C LYS A 44 -15.26 3.87 -1.14
N LYS A 45 -16.35 3.41 -1.74
CA LYS A 45 -17.60 4.20 -1.87
C LYS A 45 -18.54 4.11 -0.67
N ASP A 46 -18.49 3.03 0.09
CA ASP A 46 -19.55 2.73 1.06
C ASP A 46 -19.17 3.12 2.49
N SER A 47 -17.87 3.21 2.81
CA SER A 47 -17.43 3.29 4.21
C SER A 47 -16.82 4.62 4.66
N LEU A 48 -16.31 5.44 3.74
CA LEU A 48 -15.52 6.63 4.12
C LEU A 48 -16.33 7.64 4.93
N GLU A 49 -17.58 7.88 4.51
CA GLU A 49 -18.48 8.83 5.18
C GLU A 49 -18.86 8.36 6.59
N GLU A 50 -19.16 7.07 6.76
CA GLU A 50 -19.46 6.47 8.07
C GLU A 50 -18.26 6.61 9.04
N TRP A 51 -17.05 6.40 8.55
CA TRP A 51 -15.84 6.54 9.37
C TRP A 51 -15.54 8.00 9.69
N TYR A 52 -15.79 8.95 8.78
CA TYR A 52 -15.66 10.37 9.10
C TYR A 52 -16.61 10.78 10.21
N GLN A 53 -17.88 10.37 10.16
CA GLN A 53 -18.83 10.62 11.24
C GLN A 53 -18.39 9.98 12.55
N THR A 54 -17.89 8.74 12.49
CA THR A 54 -17.40 8.01 13.67
C THR A 54 -16.24 8.74 14.37
N TYR A 55 -15.37 9.41 13.61
CA TYR A 55 -14.16 10.06 14.13
C TYR A 55 -14.24 11.59 14.18
N GLU A 56 -15.41 12.18 13.94
CA GLU A 56 -15.61 13.63 13.88
C GLU A 56 -15.34 14.29 15.24
N GLU A 57 -15.91 13.73 16.31
CA GLU A 57 -15.77 14.29 17.66
C GLU A 57 -14.44 13.95 18.33
N SER A 58 -13.93 12.73 18.11
CA SER A 58 -12.66 12.30 18.67
C SER A 58 -12.02 11.20 17.83
N PHE A 59 -10.69 11.24 17.73
CA PHE A 59 -9.90 10.19 17.08
C PHE A 59 -8.77 9.71 18.00
N PRO A 60 -9.08 8.88 19.01
CA PRO A 60 -8.10 8.45 20.01
C PRO A 60 -6.87 7.74 19.43
N GLN A 61 -7.04 6.99 18.33
CA GLN A 61 -5.98 6.23 17.66
C GLN A 61 -5.11 7.10 16.74
N ARG A 62 -5.33 8.42 16.68
CA ARG A 62 -4.60 9.31 15.78
C ARG A 62 -3.08 9.16 15.89
N ALA A 63 -2.54 9.16 17.11
CA ALA A 63 -1.11 9.08 17.34
C ALA A 63 -0.52 7.72 16.87
N ASP A 64 -1.26 6.63 17.08
CA ASP A 64 -0.85 5.30 16.63
C ASP A 64 -0.87 5.20 15.10
N VAL A 65 -1.87 5.80 14.45
CA VAL A 65 -1.96 5.90 12.99
C VAL A 65 -0.82 6.76 12.45
N GLU A 66 -0.56 7.94 13.00
CA GLU A 66 0.56 8.80 12.58
C GLU A 66 1.91 8.05 12.65
N LYS A 67 2.14 7.31 13.74
CA LYS A 67 3.33 6.48 13.91
C LYS A 67 3.40 5.33 12.90
N ALA A 68 2.27 4.65 12.65
CA ALA A 68 2.17 3.57 11.66
C ALA A 68 2.51 4.07 10.24
N PHE A 69 2.01 5.25 9.87
CA PHE A 69 2.31 5.91 8.60
C PHE A 69 3.78 6.28 8.48
N ALA A 70 4.34 6.99 9.48
CA ALA A 70 5.74 7.40 9.45
C ALA A 70 6.68 6.21 9.27
N ARG A 71 6.47 5.14 10.06
CA ARG A 71 7.26 3.90 9.99
C ARG A 71 7.11 3.19 8.65
N THR A 72 5.90 3.11 8.11
CA THR A 72 5.65 2.39 6.85
C THR A 72 6.23 3.16 5.66
N LEU A 73 6.09 4.49 5.64
CA LEU A 73 6.68 5.34 4.61
C LEU A 73 8.22 5.33 4.67
N GLU A 74 8.80 5.33 5.87
CA GLU A 74 10.25 5.15 6.05
C GLU A 74 10.72 3.81 5.50
N LEU A 75 10.01 2.71 5.80
CA LEU A 75 10.35 1.39 5.25
C LEU A 75 10.25 1.37 3.72
N VAL A 76 9.20 1.96 3.14
CA VAL A 76 9.04 2.08 1.68
C VAL A 76 10.23 2.83 1.07
N ASP A 77 10.64 3.96 1.66
CA ASP A 77 11.77 4.76 1.18
C ASP A 77 13.09 3.96 1.21
N GLU A 78 13.32 3.19 2.26
CA GLU A 78 14.53 2.36 2.39
C GLU A 78 14.60 1.19 1.40
N ILE A 79 13.48 0.50 1.16
CA ILE A 79 13.47 -0.73 0.32
C ILE A 79 13.17 -0.45 -1.16
N LEU A 80 12.46 0.65 -1.44
CA LEU A 80 12.10 1.13 -2.78
C LEU A 80 12.51 2.61 -2.99
N PRO A 81 13.80 2.98 -2.83
CA PRO A 81 14.27 4.36 -3.01
C PRO A 81 14.08 4.93 -4.42
N THR A 82 13.72 4.09 -5.38
CA THR A 82 13.38 4.48 -6.75
C THR A 82 12.11 3.74 -7.16
N ALA A 83 10.98 4.11 -6.53
CA ALA A 83 9.67 3.56 -6.86
C ALA A 83 9.15 4.03 -8.23
N SER A 84 9.68 5.16 -8.73
CA SER A 84 9.35 5.70 -10.05
C SER A 84 9.57 4.67 -11.15
N GLY A 85 8.53 4.43 -11.95
CA GLY A 85 8.53 3.42 -13.01
C GLY A 85 8.07 2.02 -12.58
N LEU A 86 7.88 1.77 -11.28
CA LEU A 86 7.22 0.57 -10.79
C LEU A 86 5.72 0.84 -10.61
N ARG A 87 4.91 -0.22 -10.62
CA ARG A 87 3.47 -0.09 -10.34
C ARG A 87 3.15 0.48 -8.95
N TRP A 88 4.11 0.47 -8.02
CA TRP A 88 3.89 0.93 -6.65
C TRP A 88 3.52 2.42 -6.56
N THR A 89 3.68 3.20 -7.64
CA THR A 89 3.17 4.57 -7.75
C THR A 89 1.67 4.64 -8.09
N LYS A 90 1.05 3.53 -8.52
CA LYS A 90 -0.40 3.44 -8.76
C LYS A 90 -1.12 3.36 -7.41
N LYS A 91 -2.09 4.26 -7.18
CA LYS A 91 -2.85 4.36 -5.91
C LYS A 91 -3.42 3.03 -5.41
N SER A 92 -3.99 2.21 -6.30
CA SER A 92 -4.50 0.90 -5.93
C SER A 92 -3.40 0.01 -5.37
N ASP A 93 -2.26 -0.08 -6.05
CA ASP A 93 -1.16 -0.97 -5.71
C ASP A 93 -0.39 -0.48 -4.50
N PHE A 94 -0.19 0.83 -4.39
CA PHE A 94 0.34 1.46 -3.18
C PHE A 94 -0.53 1.16 -1.96
N TYR A 95 -1.86 1.21 -2.09
CA TYR A 95 -2.76 0.88 -0.98
C TYR A 95 -2.46 -0.53 -0.43
N THR A 96 -2.31 -1.52 -1.33
CA THR A 96 -2.01 -2.89 -0.93
C THR A 96 -0.60 -3.00 -0.33
N LEU A 97 0.41 -2.41 -0.99
CA LEU A 97 1.78 -2.39 -0.51
C LEU A 97 1.86 -1.84 0.92
N PHE A 98 1.26 -0.68 1.14
CA PHE A 98 1.24 0.00 2.43
C PHE A 98 0.56 -0.87 3.50
N CYS A 99 -0.60 -1.45 3.22
CA CYS A 99 -1.30 -2.33 4.17
C CYS A 99 -0.46 -3.55 4.55
N VAL A 100 0.25 -4.15 3.59
CA VAL A 100 1.11 -5.31 3.82
C VAL A 100 2.36 -4.92 4.62
N LEU A 101 3.07 -3.88 4.21
CA LEU A 101 4.29 -3.42 4.88
C LEU A 101 4.01 -2.91 6.31
N ASN A 102 2.85 -2.31 6.56
CA ASN A 102 2.48 -1.88 7.90
C ASN A 102 2.30 -3.07 8.88
N LYS A 103 2.13 -4.29 8.40
CA LYS A 103 2.07 -5.49 9.25
C LYS A 103 3.45 -6.07 9.57
N LEU A 104 4.49 -5.67 8.84
CA LEU A 104 5.85 -6.08 9.14
C LEU A 104 6.39 -5.36 10.39
N PRO A 105 7.45 -5.90 11.02
CA PRO A 105 8.20 -5.20 12.05
C PRO A 105 8.65 -3.81 11.57
N SER A 106 8.90 -2.90 12.50
CA SER A 106 9.43 -1.58 12.17
C SER A 106 10.71 -1.66 11.35
N ALA A 107 10.95 -0.65 10.50
CA ALA A 107 12.17 -0.51 9.70
C ALA A 107 13.45 -0.72 10.53
N GLY A 108 13.52 -0.16 11.74
CA GLY A 108 14.66 -0.35 12.65
C GLY A 108 14.86 -1.77 13.19
N SER A 109 13.89 -2.67 13.02
CA SER A 109 13.95 -4.07 13.45
C SER A 109 14.40 -5.02 12.33
N LEU A 110 14.38 -4.58 11.07
CA LEU A 110 14.84 -5.37 9.93
C LEU A 110 16.34 -5.14 9.71
N SER A 111 17.09 -6.22 9.49
CA SER A 111 18.50 -6.12 9.10
C SER A 111 18.63 -5.52 7.70
N ALA A 112 19.81 -4.94 7.39
CA ALA A 112 20.08 -4.41 6.05
C ALA A 112 19.87 -5.47 4.95
N ALA A 113 20.31 -6.70 5.18
CA ALA A 113 20.12 -7.81 4.25
C ALA A 113 18.64 -8.19 4.07
N ALA A 114 17.83 -8.12 5.13
CA ALA A 114 16.39 -8.36 5.03
C ALA A 114 15.70 -7.25 4.22
N LYS A 115 16.07 -5.99 4.45
CA LYS A 115 15.57 -4.84 3.67
C LYS A 115 15.92 -4.96 2.18
N GLU A 116 17.16 -5.33 1.88
CA GLU A 116 17.62 -5.55 0.49
C GLU A 116 16.83 -6.68 -0.19
N SER A 117 16.67 -7.81 0.49
CA SER A 117 15.92 -8.96 -0.02
C SER A 117 14.45 -8.63 -0.24
N LEU A 118 13.82 -7.92 0.70
CA LEU A 118 12.44 -7.45 0.59
C LEU A 118 12.26 -6.49 -0.58
N GLY A 119 13.15 -5.50 -0.72
CA GLY A 119 13.10 -4.56 -1.83
C GLY A 119 13.29 -5.25 -3.18
N LYS A 120 14.18 -6.25 -3.27
CA LYS A 120 14.38 -7.04 -4.49
C LYS A 120 13.11 -7.81 -4.86
N ALA A 121 12.55 -8.57 -3.92
CA ALA A 121 11.33 -9.35 -4.14
C ALA A 121 10.14 -8.47 -4.56
N LEU A 122 9.97 -7.30 -3.95
CA LEU A 122 8.91 -6.36 -4.34
C LEU A 122 9.10 -5.78 -5.75
N ARG A 123 10.35 -5.64 -6.24
CA ARG A 123 10.63 -5.22 -7.62
C ARG A 123 10.38 -6.35 -8.62
N GLU A 124 10.73 -7.58 -8.26
CA GLU A 124 10.49 -8.77 -9.09
C GLU A 124 8.98 -9.04 -9.23
N PHE A 125 8.25 -9.04 -8.12
CA PHE A 125 6.78 -9.05 -8.11
C PHE A 125 6.20 -7.87 -8.91
N ALA A 126 6.82 -6.69 -8.78
CA ALA A 126 6.44 -5.53 -9.58
C ALA A 126 6.54 -5.82 -11.08
N ALA A 127 7.70 -6.27 -11.55
CA ALA A 127 7.93 -6.54 -12.96
C ALA A 127 7.01 -7.65 -13.50
N GLU A 128 6.82 -8.73 -12.75
CA GLU A 128 6.07 -9.90 -13.22
C GLU A 128 4.59 -9.59 -13.50
N VAL A 129 3.88 -9.00 -12.54
CA VAL A 129 2.47 -8.62 -12.75
C VAL A 129 2.32 -7.64 -13.92
N ASP A 130 3.31 -6.78 -14.23
CA ASP A 130 3.17 -5.76 -15.30
C ASP A 130 3.34 -6.49 -16.62
N ALA A 131 4.34 -7.37 -16.71
CA ALA A 131 4.51 -8.25 -17.85
C ALA A 131 3.28 -9.14 -18.11
N VAL A 132 2.61 -9.64 -17.06
CA VAL A 132 1.36 -10.41 -17.22
C VAL A 132 0.21 -9.52 -17.69
N LEU A 133 0.04 -8.33 -17.12
CA LEU A 133 -1.02 -7.39 -17.52
C LEU A 133 -0.85 -6.87 -18.95
N ASP A 134 0.40 -6.69 -19.38
CA ASP A 134 0.76 -6.28 -20.74
C ASP A 134 0.73 -7.45 -21.74
N GLY A 135 0.46 -8.68 -21.27
CA GLY A 135 0.41 -9.89 -22.09
C GLY A 135 1.77 -10.40 -22.55
N ALA A 136 2.86 -9.88 -22.00
CA ALA A 136 4.23 -10.31 -22.28
C ALA A 136 4.60 -11.64 -21.61
N LEU A 137 3.95 -12.00 -20.50
CA LEU A 137 4.10 -13.28 -19.81
C LEU A 137 2.73 -13.95 -19.55
N PRO A 138 2.68 -15.30 -19.51
CA PRO A 138 1.51 -16.00 -19.00
C PRO A 138 1.36 -15.74 -17.48
N THR A 139 0.13 -15.76 -16.99
CA THR A 139 -0.15 -15.63 -15.56
C THR A 139 0.41 -16.83 -14.79
N SER A 140 1.35 -16.58 -13.86
CA SER A 140 1.84 -17.59 -12.91
C SER A 140 0.91 -17.71 -11.70
N GLU A 141 1.00 -18.82 -10.96
CA GLU A 141 0.26 -18.99 -9.70
C GLU A 141 0.68 -17.96 -8.64
N GLU A 142 1.94 -17.51 -8.67
CA GLU A 142 2.49 -16.55 -7.70
C GLU A 142 1.81 -15.18 -7.77
N VAL A 143 1.37 -14.75 -8.96
CA VAL A 143 0.78 -13.42 -9.17
C VAL A 143 -0.69 -13.43 -9.59
N ALA A 144 -1.29 -14.61 -9.82
CA ALA A 144 -2.62 -14.75 -10.41
C ALA A 144 -3.72 -13.98 -9.67
N LEU A 145 -3.74 -14.09 -8.34
CA LEU A 145 -4.74 -13.43 -7.51
C LEU A 145 -4.53 -11.90 -7.50
N TYR A 146 -3.28 -11.44 -7.51
CA TYR A 146 -2.98 -10.01 -7.58
C TYR A 146 -3.40 -9.42 -8.93
N VAL A 147 -3.03 -10.07 -10.04
CA VAL A 147 -3.43 -9.70 -11.41
C VAL A 147 -4.95 -9.59 -11.52
N HIS A 148 -5.69 -10.59 -11.03
CA HIS A 148 -7.14 -10.52 -10.99
C HIS A 148 -7.64 -9.29 -10.19
N GLY A 149 -7.03 -9.02 -9.04
CA GLY A 149 -7.43 -7.95 -8.15
C GLY A 149 -7.17 -6.53 -8.68
N VAL A 150 -6.28 -6.36 -9.67
CA VAL A 150 -5.99 -5.03 -10.27
C VAL A 150 -6.80 -4.74 -11.53
N GLN A 151 -7.26 -5.76 -12.28
CA GLN A 151 -7.85 -5.56 -13.61
C GLN A 151 -9.20 -4.82 -13.62
N ARG A 152 -10.07 -5.06 -12.62
CA ARG A 152 -11.38 -4.41 -12.52
C ARG A 152 -11.75 -4.14 -11.08
N ALA A 153 -12.33 -2.97 -10.84
CA ALA A 153 -12.83 -2.58 -9.52
C ALA A 153 -11.78 -2.79 -8.40
N ALA A 154 -10.55 -2.32 -8.62
CA ALA A 154 -9.41 -2.53 -7.71
C ALA A 154 -9.60 -1.88 -6.32
N SER A 155 -10.56 -0.97 -6.20
CA SER A 155 -10.98 -0.33 -4.94
C SER A 155 -12.03 -1.12 -4.16
N ASP A 156 -12.57 -2.21 -4.71
CA ASP A 156 -13.53 -3.04 -4.01
C ASP A 156 -12.81 -3.90 -2.97
N ARG A 157 -13.45 -4.08 -1.81
CA ARG A 157 -12.93 -4.80 -0.65
C ARG A 157 -12.40 -6.18 -1.02
N GLY A 158 -13.15 -6.92 -1.85
CA GLY A 158 -12.76 -8.26 -2.29
C GLY A 158 -11.45 -8.25 -3.09
N ASN A 159 -11.28 -7.28 -3.98
CA ASN A 159 -10.07 -7.15 -4.79
C ASN A 159 -8.89 -6.61 -3.98
N ARG A 160 -9.12 -5.70 -3.03
CA ARG A 160 -8.10 -5.28 -2.06
C ARG A 160 -7.56 -6.47 -1.27
N ARG A 161 -8.45 -7.32 -0.74
CA ARG A 161 -8.09 -8.55 -0.01
C ARG A 161 -7.30 -9.52 -0.88
N LYS A 162 -7.76 -9.83 -2.10
CA LYS A 162 -7.03 -10.72 -3.02
C LYS A 162 -5.59 -10.25 -3.25
N ARG A 163 -5.38 -8.95 -3.45
CA ARG A 163 -4.04 -8.38 -3.66
C ARG A 163 -3.19 -8.44 -2.40
N GLU A 164 -3.78 -8.15 -1.24
CA GLU A 164 -3.12 -8.24 0.05
C GLU A 164 -2.69 -9.68 0.38
N GLU A 165 -3.61 -10.64 0.26
CA GLU A 165 -3.37 -12.07 0.49
C GLU A 165 -2.28 -12.60 -0.44
N ASN A 166 -2.37 -12.31 -1.74
CA ASN A 166 -1.39 -12.81 -2.70
C ASN A 166 0.00 -12.22 -2.50
N LEU A 167 0.11 -10.92 -2.19
CA LEU A 167 1.41 -10.31 -1.88
C LEU A 167 2.02 -10.92 -0.60
N ILE A 168 1.21 -11.17 0.42
CA ILE A 168 1.67 -11.84 1.65
C ILE A 168 2.16 -13.26 1.33
N ASP A 169 1.41 -14.04 0.56
CA ASP A 169 1.79 -15.40 0.22
C ASP A 169 3.04 -15.46 -0.64
N TYR A 170 3.21 -14.51 -1.57
CA TYR A 170 4.46 -14.32 -2.30
C TYR A 170 5.65 -14.07 -1.37
N LEU A 171 5.51 -13.15 -0.39
CA LEU A 171 6.56 -12.87 0.58
C LEU A 171 6.87 -14.07 1.49
N LYS A 172 5.86 -14.85 1.90
CA LYS A 172 6.07 -16.10 2.67
C LYS A 172 6.86 -17.12 1.87
N ALA A 173 6.52 -17.32 0.58
CA ALA A 173 7.22 -18.25 -0.30
C ALA A 173 8.72 -17.89 -0.42
N HIS A 174 9.05 -16.61 -0.29
CA HIS A 174 10.41 -16.08 -0.32
C HIS A 174 11.06 -15.95 1.07
N GLN A 175 10.43 -16.45 2.14
CA GLN A 175 10.92 -16.35 3.52
C GLN A 175 11.09 -14.91 4.05
N LEU A 176 10.30 -13.98 3.52
CA LEU A 176 10.30 -12.55 3.85
C LEU A 176 9.12 -12.13 4.73
N TRP A 177 8.35 -13.10 5.22
CA TRP A 177 7.15 -12.90 6.04
C TRP A 177 7.15 -13.88 7.21
N THR A 178 6.95 -13.37 8.43
CA THR A 178 6.92 -14.15 9.69
C THR A 178 5.67 -13.85 10.49
#